data_AF-A0A146MAN0-F1
#
_entry.id   AF-A0A146MAN0-F1
#
_cell.length_a   1.000
_cell.length_b   1.000
_cell.length_c   1.000
_cell.angle_alpha   90.00
_cell.angle_beta   90.00
_cell.angle_gamma   90.00
#
_symmetry.space_group_name_H-M   'P 1'
#
loop_
_entity.id
_entity.type
_entity.pdbx_description
1 polymer ?
#
loop_
_entity_poly.entity_id
_entity_poly.type
_entity_poly.pdbx_seq_one_letter_code
_entity_poly.pdbx_strand_id
1 'polypeptide(L)'
;MMTSKLLIQRSFLFPARGLHKNPVFYNSVDPKEVDHFTKFGDEWLNPNGPMKPLFSMNDLRIPFVRNGLVNTKKISEEKSKSPKYLSGVKILDVGCGGGILSLPLARLGADVTGLDPTPKLIEIAEANAKKNLPGGAHD
;
A
#
# COMPACT_ATOMS: atom_id res chain seq x y z
N MET A 1 14.76 -18.44 -4.66
CA MET A 1 13.55 -17.78 -5.17
C MET A 1 13.12 -16.73 -4.15
N MET A 2 13.31 -15.44 -4.41
CA MET A 2 12.81 -14.37 -3.54
C MET A 2 11.32 -14.15 -3.86
N THR A 3 10.44 -14.54 -2.94
CA THR A 3 9.00 -14.26 -3.02
C THR A 3 8.77 -12.79 -2.68
N SER A 4 8.07 -12.03 -3.53
CA SER A 4 7.56 -10.71 -3.19
C SER A 4 6.69 -10.83 -1.93
N LYS A 5 6.95 -10.04 -0.89
CA LYS A 5 6.14 -10.02 0.35
C LYS A 5 5.30 -8.74 0.37
N LEU A 6 4.04 -8.86 0.80
CA LEU A 6 3.16 -7.72 1.07
C LEU A 6 2.69 -7.84 2.52
N LEU A 7 3.18 -6.95 3.37
CA LEU A 7 2.78 -6.83 4.77
C LEU A 7 1.74 -5.72 4.90
N ILE A 8 0.62 -5.96 5.56
CA ILE A 8 -0.40 -4.94 5.76
C ILE A 8 -0.57 -4.72 7.27
N GLN A 9 -0.60 -3.47 7.71
CA GLN A 9 -0.65 -3.12 9.12
C GLN A 9 -1.74 -2.10 9.43
N ARG A 10 -2.35 -2.22 10.62
CA ARG A 10 -3.56 -1.50 11.02
C ARG A 10 -3.34 -0.08 11.54
N SER A 11 -2.12 0.28 11.99
CA SER A 11 -1.68 1.63 12.41
C SER A 11 -0.41 1.56 13.27
N PHE A 12 0.38 2.64 13.31
CA PHE A 12 1.42 2.86 14.32
C PHE A 12 1.05 4.06 15.19
N LEU A 13 0.82 3.85 16.49
CA LEU A 13 0.95 4.94 17.47
C LEU A 13 2.43 5.11 17.78
N PHE A 14 3.04 6.19 17.29
CA PHE A 14 4.38 6.60 17.72
C PHE A 14 4.27 7.50 18.96
N PRO A 15 4.91 7.17 20.09
CA PRO A 15 5.09 8.15 21.16
C PRO A 15 6.10 9.20 20.68
N ALA A 16 5.68 10.46 20.60
CA ALA A 16 6.59 11.57 20.37
C ALA A 16 7.59 11.63 21.55
N ARG A 17 8.87 11.32 21.31
CA ARG A 17 9.93 11.52 22.31
C ARG A 17 10.26 13.00 22.40
N GLY A 18 9.53 13.70 23.27
CA GLY A 18 9.83 15.06 23.71
C GLY A 18 9.66 15.17 25.22
N LEU A 19 10.59 15.86 25.88
CA LEU A 19 10.63 16.14 27.32
C LEU A 19 9.49 17.07 27.79
N HIS A 20 8.23 16.72 27.53
CA HIS A 20 7.07 17.40 28.09
C HIS A 20 6.43 16.49 29.15
N LYS A 21 6.22 17.04 30.35
CA LYS A 21 5.66 16.34 31.53
C LYS A 21 4.20 15.84 31.33
N ASN A 22 3.60 16.10 30.18
CA ASN A 22 2.33 15.53 29.72
C ASN A 22 2.47 15.22 28.22
N PRO A 23 2.49 13.94 27.80
CA PRO A 23 2.48 13.61 26.38
C PRO A 23 1.13 14.05 25.79
N VAL A 24 1.15 15.06 24.93
CA VAL A 24 0.00 15.38 24.09
C VAL A 24 -0.01 14.35 22.96
N PHE A 25 -0.97 13.43 23.01
CA PHE A 25 -1.19 12.48 21.93
C PHE A 25 -1.89 13.20 20.78
N TYR A 26 -1.13 13.61 19.77
CA TYR A 26 -1.69 14.10 18.52
C TYR A 26 -2.13 12.91 17.68
N ASN A 27 -3.44 12.72 17.52
CA ASN A 27 -4.00 11.77 16.57
C ASN A 27 -4.21 12.49 15.22
N SER A 28 -3.56 12.01 14.17
CA SER A 28 -3.75 12.52 12.80
C SER A 28 -4.89 11.82 12.06
N VAL A 29 -5.55 10.84 12.68
CA VAL A 29 -6.68 10.09 12.11
C VAL A 29 -7.99 10.78 12.47
N ASP A 30 -8.76 11.16 11.45
CA ASP A 30 -10.15 11.60 11.63
C ASP A 30 -11.08 10.38 11.62
N PRO A 31 -11.79 10.07 12.73
CA PRO A 31 -12.75 8.97 12.78
C PRO A 31 -13.85 9.08 11.72
N LYS A 32 -14.25 10.29 11.32
CA LYS A 32 -15.29 10.49 10.31
C LYS A 32 -14.84 10.01 8.93
N GLU A 33 -13.57 10.20 8.60
CA GLU A 33 -12.99 9.70 7.35
C GLU A 33 -12.88 8.17 7.38
N VAL A 34 -12.48 7.59 8.52
CA VAL A 34 -12.48 6.13 8.72
C VAL A 34 -13.88 5.56 8.50
N ASP A 35 -14.90 6.16 9.10
CA ASP A 35 -16.31 5.74 8.93
C ASP A 35 -16.79 5.94 7.49
N HIS A 36 -16.37 7.03 6.83
CA HIS A 36 -16.69 7.30 5.43
C HIS A 36 -16.15 6.20 4.51
N PHE A 37 -14.87 5.87 4.62
CA PHE A 37 -14.24 4.86 3.76
C PHE A 37 -14.66 3.43 4.10
N THR A 38 -14.99 3.15 5.36
CA THR A 38 -15.55 1.84 5.77
C THR A 38 -16.80 1.47 4.97
N LYS A 39 -17.66 2.46 4.65
CA LYS A 39 -18.90 2.25 3.88
C LYS A 39 -18.68 1.74 2.47
N PHE A 40 -17.51 2.00 1.88
CA PHE A 40 -17.17 1.53 0.53
C PHE A 40 -16.47 0.17 0.53
N GLY A 41 -16.18 -0.42 1.69
CA GLY A 41 -15.33 -1.60 1.81
C GLY A 41 -15.75 -2.74 0.89
N ASP A 42 -17.01 -3.14 0.92
CA ASP A 42 -17.47 -4.31 0.15
C ASP A 42 -17.41 -4.10 -1.37
N GLU A 43 -17.42 -2.84 -1.83
CA GLU A 43 -17.28 -2.47 -3.25
C GLU A 43 -15.88 -1.96 -3.61
N TRP A 44 -14.94 -1.93 -2.66
CA TRP A 44 -13.64 -1.27 -2.84
C TRP A 44 -12.85 -1.83 -4.02
N LEU A 45 -13.00 -3.12 -4.28
CA LEU A 45 -12.31 -3.83 -5.36
C LEU A 45 -13.22 -4.13 -6.57
N ASN A 46 -14.43 -3.59 -6.61
CA ASN A 46 -15.30 -3.70 -7.78
C ASN A 46 -14.75 -2.81 -8.92
N PRO A 47 -14.34 -3.37 -10.07
CA PRO A 47 -13.78 -2.58 -11.18
C PRO A 47 -14.75 -1.55 -11.77
N ASN A 48 -16.05 -1.75 -11.57
CA ASN A 48 -17.11 -0.83 -12.01
C ASN A 48 -17.75 -0.07 -10.85
N GLY A 49 -17.21 -0.21 -9.63
CA GLY A 49 -17.72 0.43 -8.43
C GLY A 49 -17.14 1.83 -8.18
N PRO A 50 -17.38 2.40 -6.99
CA PRO A 50 -16.97 3.75 -6.62
C PRO A 50 -15.46 4.02 -6.78
N MET A 51 -14.63 2.99 -6.60
CA MET A 51 -13.16 3.10 -6.67
C MET A 51 -12.60 2.95 -8.09
N LYS A 52 -13.43 2.82 -9.12
CA LYS A 52 -13.00 2.74 -10.53
C LYS A 52 -11.96 3.81 -10.93
N PRO A 53 -12.10 5.09 -10.53
CA PRO A 53 -11.08 6.10 -10.84
C PRO A 53 -9.70 5.75 -10.28
N LEU A 54 -9.61 5.15 -9.09
CA LEU A 54 -8.33 4.75 -8.48
C LEU A 54 -7.65 3.62 -9.27
N PHE A 55 -8.44 2.68 -9.80
CA PHE A 55 -7.90 1.66 -10.71
C PHE A 55 -7.32 2.29 -11.97
N SER A 56 -8.06 3.20 -12.62
CA SER A 56 -7.59 3.88 -13.82
C SER A 56 -6.34 4.74 -13.58
N MET A 57 -6.20 5.33 -12.39
CA MET A 57 -5.01 6.10 -12.05
C MET A 57 -3.72 5.27 -11.98
N ASN A 58 -3.80 3.95 -11.81
CA ASN A 58 -2.61 3.10 -11.76
C ASN A 58 -1.82 3.11 -13.08
N ASP A 59 -2.50 3.36 -14.22
CA ASP A 59 -1.85 3.52 -15.53
C ASP A 59 -0.84 4.67 -15.54
N LEU A 60 -1.03 5.67 -14.67
CA LEU A 60 -0.11 6.80 -14.49
C LEU A 60 0.79 6.63 -13.26
N ARG A 61 0.24 6.16 -12.13
CA ARG A 61 0.97 6.05 -10.85
C ARG A 61 2.10 5.04 -10.94
N ILE A 62 1.91 3.89 -11.59
CA ILE A 62 2.93 2.85 -11.67
C ILE A 62 4.16 3.34 -12.48
N PRO A 63 3.99 3.91 -13.70
CA PRO A 63 5.11 4.54 -14.41
C PRO A 63 5.74 5.68 -13.63
N PHE A 64 4.95 6.50 -12.92
CA PHE A 64 5.48 7.58 -12.11
C PHE A 64 6.41 7.06 -11.00
N VAL A 65 6.01 6.01 -10.27
CA VAL A 65 6.87 5.36 -9.25
C VAL A 65 8.15 4.81 -9.89
N ARG A 66 8.04 4.09 -11.01
CA ARG A 66 9.21 3.56 -11.74
C ARG A 66 10.18 4.67 -12.12
N ASN A 67 9.69 5.72 -12.76
CA ASN A 67 10.51 6.83 -13.25
C ASN A 67 11.14 7.59 -12.08
N GLY A 68 10.42 7.80 -10.98
CA GLY A 68 10.98 8.38 -9.75
C GLY A 68 12.11 7.54 -9.15
N LEU A 69 11.96 6.20 -9.11
CA LEU A 69 13.01 5.31 -8.61
C LEU A 69 14.25 5.29 -9.51
N VAL A 70 14.08 5.40 -10.83
CA VAL A 70 15.19 5.58 -11.78
C VAL A 70 15.88 6.92 -11.55
N ASN A 71 15.12 8.02 -11.49
CA ASN A 71 15.66 9.37 -11.32
C ASN A 71 16.43 9.53 -10.01
N THR A 72 15.99 8.84 -8.95
CA THR A 72 16.67 8.82 -7.65
C THR A 72 17.78 7.77 -7.55
N LYS A 73 18.07 7.06 -8.65
CA LYS A 73 19.09 5.98 -8.75
C LYS A 73 18.84 4.81 -7.79
N LYS A 74 17.61 4.61 -7.31
CA LYS A 74 17.21 3.47 -6.49
C LYS A 74 17.11 2.18 -7.31
N ILE A 75 16.78 2.30 -8.59
CA ILE A 75 16.91 1.25 -9.60
C ILE A 75 17.63 1.83 -10.83
N SER A 76 18.33 0.99 -11.59
CA SER A 76 18.94 1.42 -12.85
C SER A 76 17.93 1.48 -13.99
N GLU A 77 18.23 2.26 -15.03
CA GLU A 77 17.45 2.28 -16.28
C GLU A 77 17.32 0.88 -16.89
N GLU A 78 18.41 0.10 -16.90
CA GLU A 78 18.37 -1.29 -17.39
C GLU A 78 17.46 -2.19 -16.54
N LYS A 79 17.49 -2.03 -15.20
CA LYS A 79 16.58 -2.78 -14.32
C LYS A 79 15.12 -2.40 -14.57
N SER A 80 14.84 -1.13 -14.89
CA SER A 80 13.49 -0.60 -15.13
C SER A 80 12.74 -1.31 -16.28
N LYS A 81 13.49 -1.90 -17.22
CA LYS A 81 12.97 -2.64 -18.38
C LYS A 81 12.60 -4.09 -18.06
N SER A 82 13.01 -4.62 -16.90
CA SER A 82 12.70 -6.00 -16.51
C SER A 82 11.25 -6.15 -16.03
N PRO A 83 10.59 -7.31 -16.22
CA PRO A 83 9.21 -7.52 -15.80
C PRO A 83 9.01 -7.44 -14.28
N LYS A 84 10.09 -7.63 -13.50
CA LYS A 84 10.11 -7.55 -12.03
C LYS A 84 11.06 -6.45 -11.56
N TYR A 85 10.97 -5.27 -12.17
CA TYR A 85 11.91 -4.16 -11.93
C TYR A 85 11.93 -3.65 -10.48
N LEU A 86 10.93 -3.99 -9.67
CA LEU A 86 10.89 -3.66 -8.24
C LEU A 86 11.47 -4.76 -7.33
N SER A 87 12.04 -5.84 -7.89
CA SER A 87 12.67 -6.90 -7.07
C SER A 87 13.71 -6.33 -6.10
N GLY A 88 13.53 -6.61 -4.81
CA GLY A 88 14.40 -6.12 -3.73
C GLY A 88 14.17 -4.66 -3.33
N VAL A 89 13.18 -3.98 -3.89
CA VAL A 89 12.77 -2.63 -3.50
C VAL A 89 11.73 -2.75 -2.38
N LYS A 90 11.95 -2.03 -1.28
CA LYS A 90 10.97 -1.90 -0.18
C LYS A 90 10.12 -0.66 -0.39
N ILE A 91 8.80 -0.78 -0.31
CA ILE A 91 7.85 0.31 -0.51
C ILE A 91 6.87 0.36 0.66
N LEU A 92 6.61 1.55 1.20
CA LEU A 92 5.51 1.81 2.13
C LEU A 92 4.40 2.56 1.41
N ASP A 93 3.20 1.98 1.35
CA ASP A 93 1.98 2.56 0.77
C ASP A 93 1.10 3.09 1.90
N VAL A 94 1.15 4.40 2.15
CA VAL A 94 0.41 5.08 3.23
C VAL A 94 -0.97 5.49 2.72
N GLY A 95 -2.03 5.05 3.39
CA GLY A 95 -3.40 5.12 2.88
C GLY A 95 -3.66 4.07 1.81
N CYS A 96 -3.23 2.83 2.04
CA CYS A 96 -3.29 1.77 1.02
C CYS A 96 -4.73 1.35 0.67
N GLY A 97 -5.71 1.68 1.51
CA GLY A 97 -7.09 1.20 1.41
C GLY A 97 -7.14 -0.31 1.21
N GLY A 98 -8.01 -0.79 0.31
CA GLY A 98 -8.09 -2.19 -0.11
C GLY A 98 -6.94 -2.70 -1.00
N GLY A 99 -5.83 -1.97 -1.13
CA GLY A 99 -4.60 -2.43 -1.79
C GLY A 99 -4.59 -2.29 -3.32
N ILE A 100 -5.32 -1.33 -3.88
CA ILE A 100 -5.41 -1.08 -5.34
C ILE A 100 -4.03 -0.80 -5.96
N LEU A 101 -3.17 -0.05 -5.27
CA LEU A 101 -1.80 0.25 -5.72
C LEU A 101 -0.78 -0.74 -5.16
N SER A 102 -0.92 -1.11 -3.88
CA SER A 102 -0.05 -2.09 -3.22
C SER A 102 0.09 -3.40 -4.00
N LEU A 103 -1.02 -3.99 -4.47
CA LEU A 103 -1.01 -5.28 -5.16
C LEU A 103 -0.19 -5.26 -6.47
N PRO A 104 -0.39 -4.33 -7.42
CA PRO A 104 0.44 -4.29 -8.63
C PRO A 104 1.92 -4.00 -8.34
N LEU A 105 2.24 -3.16 -7.34
CA LEU A 105 3.64 -2.94 -6.94
C LEU A 105 4.30 -4.25 -6.43
N ALA A 106 3.60 -5.02 -5.60
CA ALA A 106 4.06 -6.33 -5.15
C ALA A 106 4.22 -7.33 -6.33
N ARG A 107 3.27 -7.32 -7.29
CA ARG A 107 3.36 -8.11 -8.53
C ARG A 107 4.58 -7.74 -9.38
N LEU A 108 5.07 -6.50 -9.31
CA LEU A 108 6.27 -6.04 -9.99
C LEU A 108 7.58 -6.39 -9.24
N GLY A 109 7.50 -7.09 -8.11
CA GLY A 109 8.66 -7.58 -7.36
C GLY A 109 8.96 -6.84 -6.05
N ALA A 110 8.21 -5.78 -5.72
CA ALA A 110 8.44 -5.02 -4.51
C ALA A 110 8.11 -5.84 -3.24
N ASP A 111 8.83 -5.54 -2.17
CA ASP A 111 8.44 -5.85 -0.79
C ASP A 111 7.62 -4.67 -0.27
N VAL A 112 6.30 -4.81 -0.29
CA VAL A 112 5.36 -3.71 -0.03
C VAL A 112 4.85 -3.80 1.40
N THR A 113 4.83 -2.70 2.11
CA THR A 113 4.09 -2.56 3.36
C THR A 113 2.91 -1.61 3.12
N GLY A 114 1.68 -2.07 3.32
CA GLY A 114 0.47 -1.24 3.26
C GLY A 114 0.05 -0.77 4.65
N LEU A 115 -0.34 0.50 4.77
CA LEU A 115 -0.82 1.10 6.01
C LEU A 115 -2.10 1.87 5.74
N ASP A 116 -3.14 1.63 6.53
CA ASP A 116 -4.40 2.37 6.48
C ASP A 116 -5.05 2.39 7.88
N PRO A 117 -5.64 3.52 8.31
CA PRO A 117 -6.33 3.57 9.60
C PRO A 117 -7.66 2.79 9.62
N THR A 118 -8.18 2.37 8.46
CA THR A 118 -9.51 1.75 8.32
C THR A 118 -9.41 0.21 8.42
N PRO A 119 -9.85 -0.42 9.53
CA PRO A 119 -9.62 -1.86 9.73
C PRO A 119 -10.27 -2.74 8.67
N LYS A 120 -11.49 -2.38 8.23
CA LYS A 120 -12.21 -3.09 7.16
C LYS A 120 -11.43 -3.09 5.84
N LEU A 121 -10.76 -1.99 5.50
CA LEU A 121 -9.97 -1.90 4.27
C LEU A 121 -8.69 -2.72 4.34
N ILE A 122 -8.07 -2.78 5.51
CA ILE A 122 -6.93 -3.66 5.78
C ILE A 122 -7.31 -5.13 5.54
N GLU A 123 -8.44 -5.58 6.08
CA GLU A 123 -8.94 -6.95 5.86
C GLU A 123 -9.18 -7.24 4.37
N ILE A 124 -9.73 -6.28 3.63
CA ILE A 124 -9.92 -6.38 2.18
C ILE A 124 -8.57 -6.47 1.45
N ALA A 125 -7.61 -5.63 1.82
CA ALA A 125 -6.28 -5.63 1.21
C ALA A 125 -5.54 -6.95 1.46
N GLU A 126 -5.62 -7.50 2.67
CA GLU A 126 -5.04 -8.79 3.03
C GLU A 126 -5.68 -9.94 2.25
N ALA A 127 -7.02 -9.97 2.18
CA ALA A 127 -7.76 -10.97 1.41
C ALA A 127 -7.41 -10.88 -0.09
N ASN A 128 -7.31 -9.65 -0.63
CA ASN A 128 -6.91 -9.40 -2.00
C ASN A 128 -5.49 -9.89 -2.28
N ALA A 129 -4.54 -9.59 -1.40
CA ALA A 129 -3.15 -10.04 -1.47
C ALA A 129 -3.06 -11.56 -1.47
N LYS A 130 -3.70 -12.22 -0.48
CA LYS A 130 -3.72 -13.68 -0.35
C LYS A 130 -4.30 -14.38 -1.58
N LYS A 131 -5.34 -13.81 -2.19
CA LYS A 131 -5.96 -14.34 -3.41
C LYS A 131 -5.10 -14.17 -4.66
N ASN A 132 -4.30 -13.09 -4.74
CA ASN A 132 -3.72 -12.62 -6.01
C ASN A 132 -2.18 -12.65 -6.08
N LEU A 133 -1.49 -12.96 -4.99
CA LEU A 133 -0.04 -13.12 -4.94
C LEU A 133 0.36 -14.58 -4.71
N PRO A 134 1.39 -15.10 -5.40
CA PRO A 134 1.92 -16.42 -5.15
C PRO A 134 2.61 -16.48 -3.77
N GLY A 135 2.20 -17.43 -2.92
CA GLY A 135 2.81 -17.66 -1.59
C GLY A 135 2.02 -17.14 -0.39
N GLY A 136 0.83 -16.56 -0.57
CA GLY A 136 -0.02 -16.10 0.54
C GLY A 136 0.52 -14.85 1.25
N ALA A 137 -0.38 -14.02 1.79
CA ALA A 137 0.01 -12.95 2.70
C ALA A 137 0.41 -13.60 4.03
N HIS A 138 1.71 -13.75 4.26
CA HIS A 138 2.34 -14.19 5.51
C HIS A 138 1.83 -15.53 6.10
N ASP A 139 2.63 -16.58 5.88
CA ASP A 139 3.04 -17.46 6.99
C ASP A 139 4.32 -16.87 7.61
#